data_AF-A0A1I1AI48-F1
#
_entry.id   AF-A0A1I1AI48-F1
#
_cell.length_a   1.000
_cell.length_b   1.000
_cell.length_c   1.000
_cell.angle_alpha   90.00
_cell.angle_beta   90.00
_cell.angle_gamma   90.00
#
_symmetry.space_group_name_H-M   'P 1'
#
loop_
_entity.id
_entity.type
_entity.pdbx_description
1 polymer ?
#
loop_
_entity_poly.entity_id
_entity_poly.type
_entity_poly.pdbx_seq_one_letter_code
_entity_poly.pdbx_strand_id
1 'polypeptide(L)'
;MFNKIKRNSIYLVAVFMAAFICFSGQKVLAEGTFAPDAEGIYHINSLEDWDAFFETLGTGENFKEKTVCLETDLSIKAKTYENNTNLKFKGVFDGKGHKITYSNDNMTRDTALFPISIRSSTIKNLEVFAKDCILDAKEKFRTEGCILNGYGGSSSEQLTFENIKIYGDIKVILDPSNHNNINCGGMVTGKSKVKNCVAKVNYTIDEESLDAFLQNTEQRKASIVLGQFGYQPSASGVQYENCYALGECSESVLTAAKKLSDYYSKLEENSSSNYMLVAAFVGGRSTSTQEDCFYVKDKANVACNEEVAVGLKTFFFADESMEKTIEELKNQDTFISYDLVDTWGMSEYINDGYPYLKALVNEDLVNIVNGIAALPDADKLTLKDKETVTNLKKAFDALSEDDKADISYDLLNEKLTNAKETVDTLEKQEEERKKKEEEEKKKQEEERKKKEEERKRKEATKKGKKFSLKGYKYTITTASQKNPTVTITGYKNKNLKKISVPET
;
A
#
# COMPACT_ATOMS: atom_id res chain seq x y z
N MET A 1 -54.72 -41.93 16.48
CA MET A 1 -54.93 -40.69 15.70
C MET A 1 -53.69 -39.79 15.63
N PHE A 2 -52.91 -39.66 16.72
CA PHE A 2 -51.72 -38.80 16.77
C PHE A 2 -50.53 -39.20 15.85
N ASN A 3 -50.38 -40.48 15.48
CA ASN A 3 -49.29 -40.90 14.58
C ASN A 3 -49.56 -40.65 13.09
N LYS A 4 -50.81 -40.38 12.68
CA LYS A 4 -51.13 -40.06 11.27
C LYS A 4 -50.87 -38.59 10.92
N ILE A 5 -50.92 -37.69 11.91
CA ILE A 5 -50.73 -36.25 11.72
C ILE A 5 -49.25 -35.89 11.60
N LYS A 6 -48.36 -36.53 12.38
CA LYS A 6 -46.90 -36.31 12.26
C LYS A 6 -46.32 -36.77 10.91
N ARG A 7 -46.86 -37.84 10.33
CA ARG A 7 -46.36 -38.37 9.06
C ARG A 7 -46.73 -37.46 7.88
N ASN A 8 -47.92 -36.87 7.85
CA ASN A 8 -48.33 -35.92 6.80
C ASN A 8 -47.62 -34.57 6.91
N SER A 9 -47.26 -34.12 8.12
CA SER A 9 -46.53 -32.86 8.31
C SER A 9 -45.09 -32.92 7.81
N ILE A 10 -44.45 -34.09 7.89
CA ILE A 10 -43.07 -34.29 7.38
C ILE A 10 -43.07 -34.30 5.84
N TYR A 11 -44.07 -34.90 5.19
CA TYR A 11 -44.20 -34.84 3.72
C TYR A 11 -44.51 -33.41 3.24
N LEU A 12 -45.30 -32.63 3.98
CA LEU A 12 -45.58 -31.23 3.61
C LEU A 12 -44.32 -30.36 3.70
N VAL A 13 -43.51 -30.52 4.75
CA VAL A 13 -42.24 -29.80 4.92
C VAL A 13 -41.20 -30.25 3.89
N ALA A 14 -41.15 -31.53 3.55
CA ALA A 14 -40.25 -32.05 2.50
C ALA A 14 -40.65 -31.55 1.10
N VAL A 15 -41.94 -31.42 0.80
CA VAL A 15 -42.42 -30.85 -0.47
C VAL A 15 -42.15 -29.34 -0.55
N PHE A 16 -42.26 -28.60 0.57
CA PHE A 16 -41.86 -27.19 0.61
C PHE A 16 -40.34 -27.00 0.52
N MET A 17 -39.52 -27.85 1.13
CA MET A 17 -38.05 -27.80 0.96
C MET A 17 -37.63 -28.20 -0.46
N ALA A 18 -38.26 -29.21 -1.07
CA ALA A 18 -37.98 -29.57 -2.46
C ALA A 18 -38.44 -28.47 -3.45
N ALA A 19 -39.57 -27.81 -3.20
CA ALA A 19 -40.01 -26.65 -3.98
C ALA A 19 -39.09 -25.43 -3.78
N PHE A 20 -38.56 -25.22 -2.57
CA PHE A 20 -37.58 -24.16 -2.32
C PHE A 20 -36.24 -24.45 -3.00
N ILE A 21 -35.80 -25.71 -3.04
CA ILE A 21 -34.59 -26.14 -3.77
C ILE A 21 -34.80 -26.06 -5.30
N CYS A 22 -36.02 -26.27 -5.79
CA CYS A 22 -36.35 -26.07 -7.21
C CYS A 22 -36.51 -24.59 -7.61
N PHE A 23 -36.83 -23.68 -6.67
CA PHE A 23 -36.89 -22.23 -6.92
C PHE A 23 -35.57 -21.51 -6.62
N SER A 24 -34.69 -22.04 -5.77
CA SER A 24 -33.34 -21.51 -5.54
C SER A 24 -32.34 -21.87 -6.66
N GLY A 25 -32.76 -22.71 -7.61
CA GLY A 25 -32.00 -23.09 -8.80
C GLY A 25 -32.48 -22.45 -10.10
N GLN A 26 -33.55 -21.65 -10.07
CA GLN A 26 -33.82 -20.74 -11.17
C GLN A 26 -32.86 -19.56 -11.01
N LYS A 27 -31.88 -19.45 -11.91
CA LYS A 27 -31.34 -18.13 -12.27
C LYS A 27 -32.55 -17.26 -12.55
N VAL A 28 -32.94 -16.42 -11.59
CA VAL A 28 -33.57 -15.16 -11.95
C VAL A 28 -32.43 -14.43 -12.65
N LEU A 29 -32.33 -14.64 -13.95
CA LEU A 29 -31.82 -13.61 -14.83
C LEU A 29 -32.77 -12.44 -14.58
N ALA A 30 -32.48 -11.63 -13.57
CA ALA A 30 -32.73 -10.23 -13.73
C ALA A 30 -31.95 -9.92 -15.02
N GLU A 31 -32.66 -9.53 -16.07
CA GLU A 31 -32.10 -8.77 -17.18
C GLU A 31 -31.56 -7.47 -16.56
N GLY A 32 -30.48 -7.58 -15.79
CA GLY A 32 -29.74 -6.47 -15.24
C GLY A 32 -28.89 -5.96 -16.37
N THR A 33 -29.51 -5.16 -17.26
CA THR A 33 -28.75 -4.29 -18.14
C THR A 33 -27.74 -3.54 -17.27
N PHE A 34 -26.45 -3.71 -17.56
CA PHE A 34 -25.40 -2.84 -17.05
C PHE A 34 -25.79 -1.41 -17.45
N ALA A 35 -26.34 -0.67 -16.49
CA ALA A 35 -27.04 0.58 -16.71
C ALA A 35 -26.39 1.69 -15.88
N PRO A 36 -26.43 2.94 -16.37
CA PRO A 36 -25.85 4.04 -15.64
C PRO A 36 -26.72 4.45 -14.44
N ASP A 37 -26.12 5.18 -13.50
CA ASP A 37 -26.80 5.92 -12.45
C ASP A 37 -27.59 7.14 -12.99
N ALA A 38 -28.11 7.98 -12.08
CA ALA A 38 -28.88 9.17 -12.45
C ALA A 38 -28.03 10.24 -13.15
N GLU A 39 -26.72 10.21 -12.94
CA GLU A 39 -25.70 11.10 -13.49
C GLU A 39 -25.13 10.59 -14.83
N GLY A 40 -25.47 9.37 -15.25
CA GLY A 40 -24.99 8.77 -16.49
C GLY A 40 -23.70 7.97 -16.36
N ILE A 41 -23.26 7.66 -15.13
CA ILE A 41 -22.04 6.92 -14.80
C ILE A 41 -22.38 5.43 -14.64
N TYR A 42 -21.57 4.58 -15.25
CA TYR A 42 -21.67 3.13 -15.10
C TYR A 42 -20.73 2.67 -14.00
N HIS A 43 -21.16 1.76 -13.12
CA HIS A 43 -20.37 1.31 -11.97
C HIS A 43 -20.07 -0.18 -12.05
N ILE A 44 -18.82 -0.54 -11.81
CA ILE A 44 -18.36 -1.92 -11.68
C ILE A 44 -18.06 -2.18 -10.21
N ASN A 45 -18.95 -2.92 -9.53
CA ASN A 45 -18.85 -3.26 -8.12
C ASN A 45 -18.54 -4.75 -7.89
N SER A 46 -18.51 -5.55 -8.96
CA SER A 46 -18.26 -7.00 -8.87
C SER A 46 -17.69 -7.56 -10.18
N LEU A 47 -17.36 -8.86 -10.16
CA LEU A 47 -16.96 -9.58 -11.37
C LEU A 47 -18.13 -9.76 -12.35
N GLU A 48 -19.37 -9.86 -11.86
CA GLU A 48 -20.56 -9.89 -12.71
C GLU A 48 -20.75 -8.56 -13.45
N ASP A 49 -20.51 -7.42 -12.81
CA ASP A 49 -20.56 -6.10 -13.46
C ASP A 49 -19.45 -5.95 -14.50
N TRP A 50 -18.25 -6.46 -14.20
CA TRP A 50 -17.13 -6.48 -15.14
C TRP A 50 -17.49 -7.28 -16.40
N ASP A 51 -18.12 -8.44 -16.23
CA ASP A 51 -18.59 -9.26 -17.34
C ASP A 51 -19.70 -8.56 -18.13
N ALA A 52 -20.66 -7.94 -17.44
CA ALA A 52 -21.76 -7.21 -18.05
C ALA A 52 -21.28 -5.97 -18.84
N PHE A 53 -20.17 -5.34 -18.43
CA PHE A 53 -19.50 -4.28 -19.21
C PHE A 53 -19.04 -4.79 -20.58
N PHE A 54 -18.38 -5.95 -20.66
CA PHE A 54 -17.96 -6.53 -21.95
C PHE A 54 -19.14 -7.09 -22.76
N GLU A 55 -20.14 -7.67 -22.12
CA GLU A 55 -21.37 -8.09 -22.80
C GLU A 55 -22.07 -6.89 -23.46
N THR A 56 -22.13 -5.75 -22.76
CA THR A 56 -22.68 -4.49 -23.29
C THR A 56 -21.88 -4.01 -24.49
N LEU A 57 -20.54 -4.03 -24.43
CA LEU A 57 -19.69 -3.73 -25.59
C LEU A 57 -20.00 -4.66 -26.78
N GLY A 58 -20.29 -5.93 -26.51
CA GLY A 58 -20.66 -6.93 -27.52
C GLY A 58 -21.94 -6.61 -28.30
N THR A 59 -22.84 -5.81 -27.72
CA THR A 59 -24.07 -5.33 -28.39
C THR A 59 -23.83 -4.21 -29.40
N GLY A 60 -22.64 -3.59 -29.39
CA GLY A 60 -22.27 -2.44 -30.22
C GLY A 60 -22.34 -1.07 -29.53
N GLU A 61 -22.86 -1.00 -28.29
CA GLU A 61 -22.60 0.12 -27.39
C GLU A 61 -21.08 0.27 -27.17
N ASN A 62 -20.56 1.49 -27.17
CA ASN A 62 -19.12 1.77 -27.10
C ASN A 62 -18.74 2.80 -26.03
N PHE A 63 -19.71 3.25 -25.23
CA PHE A 63 -19.53 4.18 -24.13
C PHE A 63 -18.97 5.54 -24.56
N LYS A 64 -19.16 5.95 -25.82
CA LYS A 64 -18.74 7.29 -26.27
C LYS A 64 -19.35 8.36 -25.38
N GLU A 65 -18.50 9.27 -24.89
CA GLU A 65 -18.88 10.38 -23.98
C GLU A 65 -19.48 9.92 -22.64
N LYS A 66 -19.31 8.65 -22.28
CA LYS A 66 -19.75 8.06 -21.00
C LYS A 66 -18.55 7.66 -20.13
N THR A 67 -18.80 7.57 -18.82
CA THR A 67 -17.81 7.15 -17.83
C THR A 67 -18.20 5.79 -17.24
N VAL A 68 -17.23 4.91 -17.13
CA VAL A 68 -17.31 3.63 -16.41
C VAL A 68 -16.33 3.69 -15.24
N CYS A 69 -16.83 3.53 -14.03
CA CYS A 69 -16.06 3.59 -12.78
C CYS A 69 -15.88 2.20 -12.19
N LEU A 70 -14.66 1.90 -11.77
CA LEU A 70 -14.39 0.80 -10.85
C LEU A 70 -14.68 1.30 -9.42
N GLU A 71 -15.48 0.56 -8.66
CA GLU A 71 -15.92 0.96 -7.30
C GLU A 71 -15.36 0.04 -6.20
N THR A 72 -14.62 -0.99 -6.61
CA THR A 72 -13.98 -1.94 -5.70
C THR A 72 -12.76 -2.57 -6.38
N ASP A 73 -11.85 -3.07 -5.57
CA ASP A 73 -10.78 -3.93 -6.07
C ASP A 73 -11.35 -5.23 -6.62
N LEU A 74 -10.74 -5.74 -7.70
CA LEU A 74 -11.18 -6.96 -8.37
C LEU A 74 -10.02 -7.93 -8.58
N SER A 75 -10.31 -9.22 -8.50
CA SER A 75 -9.41 -10.30 -8.92
C SER A 75 -9.95 -10.95 -10.19
N ILE A 76 -9.31 -10.70 -11.32
CA ILE A 76 -9.75 -11.14 -12.65
C ILE A 76 -8.82 -12.24 -13.16
N LYS A 77 -9.40 -13.38 -13.53
CA LYS A 77 -8.72 -14.37 -14.36
C LYS A 77 -9.02 -14.08 -15.83
N ALA A 78 -7.97 -14.07 -16.64
CA ALA A 78 -8.07 -13.82 -18.07
C ALA A 78 -9.04 -14.79 -18.76
N LYS A 79 -9.82 -14.24 -19.69
CA LYS A 79 -10.73 -14.99 -20.55
C LYS A 79 -10.86 -14.30 -21.90
N THR A 80 -11.35 -15.06 -22.88
CA THR A 80 -11.69 -14.53 -24.21
C THR A 80 -13.18 -14.24 -24.29
N TYR A 81 -13.55 -13.20 -25.03
CA TYR A 81 -14.94 -12.84 -25.30
C TYR A 81 -15.34 -13.23 -26.73
N GLU A 82 -16.56 -13.76 -26.90
CA GLU A 82 -17.12 -14.02 -28.21
C GLU A 82 -17.32 -12.70 -29.00
N ASN A 83 -17.18 -12.73 -30.33
CA ASN A 83 -17.33 -11.56 -31.20
C ASN A 83 -16.42 -10.36 -30.83
N ASN A 84 -15.16 -10.62 -30.47
CA ASN A 84 -14.15 -9.60 -30.12
C ASN A 84 -14.01 -8.43 -31.13
N THR A 85 -14.41 -8.63 -32.39
CA THR A 85 -14.42 -7.60 -33.45
C THR A 85 -15.36 -6.41 -33.16
N ASN A 86 -16.39 -6.60 -32.34
CA ASN A 86 -17.34 -5.55 -31.95
C ASN A 86 -16.96 -4.83 -30.66
N LEU A 87 -16.02 -5.36 -29.87
CA LEU A 87 -15.63 -4.79 -28.59
C LEU A 87 -14.79 -3.54 -28.79
N LYS A 88 -15.47 -2.38 -28.82
CA LYS A 88 -14.87 -1.06 -29.05
C LYS A 88 -15.26 -0.15 -27.91
N PHE A 89 -14.27 0.35 -27.17
CA PHE A 89 -14.49 1.33 -26.11
C PHE A 89 -14.03 2.71 -26.53
N LYS A 90 -14.88 3.72 -26.31
CA LYS A 90 -14.70 5.14 -26.66
C LYS A 90 -15.05 6.08 -25.50
N GLY A 91 -15.10 5.56 -24.28
CA GLY A 91 -15.47 6.31 -23.07
C GLY A 91 -14.28 6.64 -22.17
N VAL A 92 -14.60 6.98 -20.92
CA VAL A 92 -13.63 7.11 -19.83
C VAL A 92 -13.78 5.90 -18.93
N PHE A 93 -12.69 5.17 -18.70
CA PHE A 93 -12.60 4.18 -17.63
C PHE A 93 -11.83 4.81 -16.47
N ASP A 94 -12.50 5.06 -15.35
CA ASP A 94 -11.90 5.61 -14.14
C ASP A 94 -11.79 4.49 -13.10
N GLY A 95 -10.57 4.07 -12.80
CA GLY A 95 -10.31 3.08 -11.75
C GLY A 95 -10.57 3.62 -10.34
N LYS A 96 -10.70 4.95 -10.17
CA LYS A 96 -10.90 5.62 -8.88
C LYS A 96 -9.88 5.23 -7.78
N GLY A 97 -8.69 4.81 -8.19
CA GLY A 97 -7.63 4.35 -7.28
C GLY A 97 -7.71 2.87 -6.93
N HIS A 98 -8.72 2.14 -7.41
CA HIS A 98 -8.86 0.71 -7.14
C HIS A 98 -7.83 -0.15 -7.87
N LYS A 99 -7.59 -1.32 -7.29
CA LYS A 99 -6.65 -2.32 -7.77
C LYS A 99 -7.34 -3.46 -8.51
N ILE A 100 -6.82 -3.79 -9.67
CA ILE A 100 -7.14 -5.04 -10.38
C ILE A 100 -5.98 -6.02 -10.21
N THR A 101 -6.23 -7.14 -9.54
CA THR A 101 -5.34 -8.31 -9.57
C THR A 101 -5.69 -9.17 -10.78
N TYR A 102 -4.82 -9.19 -11.78
CA TYR A 102 -5.02 -9.86 -13.05
C TYR A 102 -4.14 -11.12 -13.16
N SER A 103 -4.73 -12.25 -13.53
CA SER A 103 -3.99 -13.52 -13.72
C SER A 103 -4.24 -14.13 -15.09
N ASN A 104 -3.19 -14.67 -15.70
CA ASN A 104 -3.27 -15.20 -17.06
C ASN A 104 -2.21 -16.27 -17.34
N ASP A 105 -2.62 -17.54 -17.37
CA ASP A 105 -1.75 -18.69 -17.70
C ASP A 105 -1.54 -18.89 -19.22
N ASN A 106 -2.14 -18.02 -20.05
CA ASN A 106 -2.07 -18.06 -21.51
C ASN A 106 -2.18 -16.65 -22.09
N MET A 107 -1.17 -15.83 -21.83
CA MET A 107 -1.12 -14.45 -22.29
C MET A 107 -1.15 -14.36 -23.81
N THR A 108 -2.11 -13.58 -24.29
CA THR A 108 -2.23 -13.14 -25.67
C THR A 108 -2.78 -11.72 -25.65
N ARG A 109 -2.73 -11.01 -26.77
CA ARG A 109 -3.44 -9.73 -26.90
C ARG A 109 -4.95 -9.86 -26.62
N ASP A 110 -5.56 -10.98 -26.99
CA ASP A 110 -7.00 -11.22 -26.86
C ASP A 110 -7.40 -11.72 -25.45
N THR A 111 -6.42 -11.92 -24.57
CA THR A 111 -6.64 -12.29 -23.17
C THR A 111 -6.13 -11.22 -22.18
N ALA A 112 -5.59 -10.10 -22.68
CA ALA A 112 -5.17 -8.94 -21.88
C ALA A 112 -6.30 -8.40 -20.98
N LEU A 113 -5.98 -7.56 -19.99
CA LEU A 113 -6.99 -7.01 -19.07
C LEU A 113 -8.14 -6.29 -19.80
N PHE A 114 -7.80 -5.53 -20.84
CA PHE A 114 -8.77 -4.95 -21.76
C PHE A 114 -8.59 -5.56 -23.16
N PRO A 115 -9.19 -6.73 -23.44
CA PRO A 115 -9.00 -7.44 -24.71
C PRO A 115 -9.87 -6.84 -25.83
N ILE A 116 -9.88 -5.51 -25.93
CA ILE A 116 -10.81 -4.72 -26.74
C ILE A 116 -10.08 -3.62 -27.50
N SER A 117 -10.71 -3.07 -28.55
CA SER A 117 -10.18 -1.89 -29.22
C SER A 117 -10.55 -0.64 -28.42
N ILE A 118 -9.54 0.08 -27.94
CA ILE A 118 -9.71 1.30 -27.15
C ILE A 118 -9.26 2.49 -27.99
N ARG A 119 -10.16 3.41 -28.32
CA ARG A 119 -9.87 4.55 -29.21
C ARG A 119 -10.63 5.81 -28.78
N SER A 120 -9.96 6.97 -28.83
CA SER A 120 -10.57 8.23 -28.37
C SER A 120 -11.10 8.12 -26.95
N SER A 121 -10.33 7.45 -26.08
CA SER A 121 -10.74 7.06 -24.73
C SER A 121 -9.71 7.51 -23.72
N THR A 122 -10.12 7.55 -22.45
CA THR A 122 -9.21 7.73 -21.31
C THR A 122 -9.33 6.53 -20.39
N ILE A 123 -8.19 5.99 -19.95
CA ILE A 123 -8.10 5.03 -18.85
C ILE A 123 -7.27 5.71 -17.77
N LYS A 124 -7.82 5.86 -16.56
CA LYS A 124 -7.13 6.59 -15.49
C LYS A 124 -7.33 6.02 -14.10
N ASN A 125 -6.46 6.43 -13.17
CA ASN A 125 -6.53 6.13 -11.73
C ASN A 125 -6.69 4.64 -11.45
N LEU A 126 -5.85 3.80 -12.05
CA LEU A 126 -5.97 2.36 -11.96
C LEU A 126 -4.64 1.73 -11.58
N GLU A 127 -4.67 0.89 -10.56
CA GLU A 127 -3.58 0.00 -10.23
C GLU A 127 -3.85 -1.40 -10.79
N VAL A 128 -2.85 -2.01 -11.43
CA VAL A 128 -2.94 -3.37 -11.98
C VAL A 128 -1.78 -4.21 -11.50
N PHE A 129 -2.09 -5.28 -10.77
CA PHE A 129 -1.14 -6.29 -10.34
C PHE A 129 -1.27 -7.54 -11.21
N ALA A 130 -0.24 -7.85 -12.00
CA ALA A 130 -0.15 -9.08 -12.77
C ALA A 130 0.38 -10.22 -11.90
N LYS A 131 -0.52 -11.11 -11.52
CA LYS A 131 -0.26 -12.27 -10.68
C LYS A 131 -0.26 -13.54 -11.54
N ASP A 132 0.77 -14.37 -11.42
CA ASP A 132 0.84 -15.68 -12.08
C ASP A 132 0.60 -15.62 -13.60
N CYS A 133 1.31 -14.71 -14.29
CA CYS A 133 1.14 -14.47 -15.72
C CYS A 133 2.18 -15.25 -16.56
N ILE A 134 1.71 -15.96 -17.58
CA ILE A 134 2.53 -16.82 -18.46
C ILE A 134 2.28 -16.47 -19.93
N LEU A 135 3.35 -16.12 -20.64
CA LEU A 135 3.37 -15.99 -22.09
C LEU A 135 4.05 -17.22 -22.71
N ASP A 136 3.26 -18.06 -23.36
CA ASP A 136 3.73 -19.30 -23.97
C ASP A 136 3.65 -19.19 -25.51
N ALA A 137 4.77 -19.46 -26.19
CA ALA A 137 4.86 -19.37 -27.63
C ALA A 137 3.99 -20.40 -28.39
N LYS A 138 3.60 -21.53 -27.78
CA LYS A 138 2.61 -22.51 -28.28
C LYS A 138 2.60 -22.77 -29.79
N GLU A 139 3.68 -23.29 -30.36
CA GLU A 139 3.78 -23.65 -31.79
C GLU A 139 3.57 -22.49 -32.78
N LYS A 140 3.55 -21.23 -32.31
CA LYS A 140 3.35 -20.05 -33.15
C LYS A 140 4.67 -19.41 -33.52
N PHE A 141 4.77 -18.98 -34.78
CA PHE A 141 5.87 -18.11 -35.20
C PHE A 141 5.85 -16.77 -34.45
N ARG A 142 4.68 -16.14 -34.28
CA ARG A 142 4.50 -14.83 -33.62
C ARG A 142 3.62 -14.95 -32.38
N THR A 143 4.13 -14.46 -31.27
CA THR A 143 3.49 -14.50 -29.95
C THR A 143 3.50 -13.11 -29.35
N GLU A 144 2.32 -12.59 -29.01
CA GLU A 144 2.14 -11.24 -28.47
C GLU A 144 1.38 -11.30 -27.16
N GLY A 145 1.96 -10.76 -26.08
CA GLY A 145 1.35 -10.70 -24.76
C GLY A 145 1.34 -9.29 -24.18
N CYS A 146 0.36 -9.00 -23.34
CA CYS A 146 0.39 -7.80 -22.53
C CYS A 146 -0.52 -7.90 -21.30
N ILE A 147 -0.21 -7.13 -20.25
CA ILE A 147 -1.10 -6.98 -19.10
C ILE A 147 -2.23 -6.02 -19.49
N LEU A 148 -1.86 -4.78 -19.82
CA LEU A 148 -2.79 -3.71 -20.17
C LEU A 148 -2.68 -3.40 -21.66
N ASN A 149 -3.76 -3.65 -22.39
CA ASN A 149 -3.80 -3.37 -23.82
C ASN A 149 -4.15 -1.89 -24.08
N GLY A 150 -3.55 -1.35 -25.13
CA GLY A 150 -3.77 0.01 -25.62
C GLY A 150 -3.51 0.02 -27.11
N TYR A 151 -4.59 -0.11 -27.87
CA TYR A 151 -4.55 -0.03 -29.32
C TYR A 151 -4.99 1.37 -29.77
N GLY A 152 -4.10 2.36 -29.57
CA GLY A 152 -4.32 3.73 -30.03
C GLY A 152 -4.55 3.77 -31.54
N GLY A 153 -5.59 4.49 -31.97
CA GLY A 153 -5.99 4.59 -33.38
C GLY A 153 -5.08 5.52 -34.20
N SER A 154 -5.65 6.19 -35.21
CA SER A 154 -4.92 7.26 -35.91
C SER A 154 -4.61 8.46 -34.99
N SER A 155 -3.87 9.46 -35.45
CA SER A 155 -3.58 10.68 -34.65
C SER A 155 -4.85 11.42 -34.18
N SER A 156 -6.01 11.20 -34.81
CA SER A 156 -7.31 11.73 -34.40
C SER A 156 -8.09 10.81 -33.45
N GLU A 157 -7.55 9.65 -33.09
CA GLU A 157 -8.20 8.63 -32.25
C GLU A 157 -7.26 8.17 -31.12
N GLN A 158 -6.49 9.10 -30.54
CA GLN A 158 -5.54 8.79 -29.46
C GLN A 158 -6.26 8.28 -28.22
N LEU A 159 -5.64 7.31 -27.55
CA LEU A 159 -5.98 6.87 -26.20
C LEU A 159 -5.13 7.65 -25.20
N THR A 160 -5.70 7.99 -24.04
CA THR A 160 -4.99 8.61 -22.92
C THR A 160 -4.92 7.62 -21.75
N PHE A 161 -3.72 7.36 -21.27
CA PHE A 161 -3.46 6.70 -19.99
C PHE A 161 -3.01 7.76 -18.98
N GLU A 162 -3.64 7.81 -17.81
CA GLU A 162 -3.32 8.79 -16.77
C GLU A 162 -3.32 8.14 -15.38
N ASN A 163 -2.28 8.35 -14.57
CA ASN A 163 -2.22 7.83 -13.20
C ASN A 163 -2.40 6.30 -13.15
N ILE A 164 -1.63 5.58 -13.96
CA ILE A 164 -1.68 4.12 -14.04
C ILE A 164 -0.42 3.51 -13.41
N LYS A 165 -0.58 2.52 -12.54
CA LYS A 165 0.52 1.69 -12.03
C LYS A 165 0.30 0.25 -12.48
N ILE A 166 1.27 -0.32 -13.20
CA ILE A 166 1.28 -1.74 -13.56
C ILE A 166 2.52 -2.42 -12.95
N TYR A 167 2.34 -3.58 -12.34
CA TYR A 167 3.45 -4.33 -11.75
C TYR A 167 3.14 -5.81 -11.65
N GLY A 168 4.18 -6.63 -11.47
CA GLY A 168 4.05 -8.07 -11.33
C GLY A 168 5.05 -8.82 -12.19
N ASP A 169 4.90 -10.14 -12.25
CA ASP A 169 5.86 -11.03 -12.89
C ASP A 169 5.24 -11.76 -14.08
N ILE A 170 5.97 -11.84 -15.18
CA ILE A 170 5.59 -12.56 -16.39
C ILE A 170 6.64 -13.63 -16.69
N LYS A 171 6.20 -14.89 -16.71
CA LYS A 171 7.00 -16.02 -17.16
C LYS A 171 6.85 -16.19 -18.68
N VAL A 172 7.97 -16.27 -19.39
CA VAL A 172 8.01 -16.49 -20.85
C VAL A 172 8.50 -17.90 -21.14
N ILE A 173 7.74 -18.64 -21.94
CA ILE A 173 8.06 -20.01 -22.35
C ILE A 173 8.35 -19.99 -23.85
N LEU A 174 9.53 -20.47 -24.24
CA LEU A 174 9.93 -20.62 -25.63
C LEU A 174 9.34 -21.91 -26.21
N ASP A 175 9.02 -21.90 -27.50
CA ASP A 175 8.70 -23.13 -28.21
C ASP A 175 9.99 -23.70 -28.85
N PRO A 176 10.48 -24.86 -28.40
CA PRO A 176 11.67 -25.49 -28.97
C PRO A 176 11.46 -26.02 -30.40
N SER A 177 10.21 -26.14 -30.86
CA SER A 177 9.86 -26.73 -32.16
C SER A 177 9.75 -25.70 -33.30
N ASN A 178 9.79 -24.40 -32.99
CA ASN A 178 9.55 -23.33 -33.95
C ASN A 178 10.52 -22.14 -33.77
N HIS A 179 10.54 -21.24 -34.74
CA HIS A 179 11.11 -19.91 -34.53
C HIS A 179 10.20 -19.13 -33.58
N ASN A 180 10.80 -18.36 -32.69
CA ASN A 180 10.08 -17.59 -31.68
C ASN A 180 10.16 -16.10 -32.06
N ASN A 181 9.03 -15.46 -32.35
CA ASN A 181 8.94 -14.00 -32.43
C ASN A 181 8.00 -13.52 -31.32
N ILE A 182 8.57 -13.27 -30.16
CA ILE A 182 7.87 -12.97 -28.92
C ILE A 182 7.94 -11.48 -28.66
N ASN A 183 6.78 -10.85 -28.49
CA ASN A 183 6.72 -9.49 -27.98
C ASN A 183 5.76 -9.42 -26.79
N CYS A 184 6.25 -8.96 -25.65
CA CYS A 184 5.47 -8.78 -24.44
C CYS A 184 5.62 -7.36 -23.93
N GLY A 185 4.53 -6.73 -23.51
CA GLY A 185 4.57 -5.41 -22.88
C GLY A 185 3.76 -5.39 -21.60
N GLY A 186 4.25 -4.68 -20.59
CA GLY A 186 3.42 -4.37 -19.42
C GLY A 186 2.18 -3.60 -19.85
N MET A 187 2.39 -2.44 -20.46
CA MET A 187 1.33 -1.62 -21.04
C MET A 187 1.58 -1.44 -22.53
N VAL A 188 0.65 -1.88 -23.37
CA VAL A 188 0.68 -1.55 -24.79
C VAL A 188 0.24 -0.11 -24.94
N THR A 189 1.08 0.73 -25.52
CA THR A 189 0.81 2.16 -25.59
C THR A 189 0.36 2.59 -26.98
N GLY A 190 0.95 2.07 -28.07
CA GLY A 190 0.53 2.43 -29.43
C GLY A 190 0.53 3.96 -29.66
N LYS A 191 -0.43 4.49 -30.41
CA LYS A 191 -0.60 5.95 -30.63
C LYS A 191 -1.37 6.59 -29.48
N SER A 192 -0.76 6.67 -28.30
CA SER A 192 -1.40 7.18 -27.09
C SER A 192 -0.65 8.32 -26.42
N LYS A 193 -1.37 9.06 -25.57
CA LYS A 193 -0.81 9.91 -24.53
C LYS A 193 -0.70 9.10 -23.26
N VAL A 194 0.48 9.06 -22.65
CA VAL A 194 0.76 8.29 -21.45
C VAL A 194 1.34 9.25 -20.45
N LYS A 195 0.57 9.60 -19.42
CA LYS A 195 0.91 10.63 -18.47
C LYS A 195 0.85 10.08 -17.06
N ASN A 196 1.85 10.42 -16.24
CA ASN A 196 1.89 10.05 -14.84
C ASN A 196 1.74 8.53 -14.62
N CYS A 197 2.50 7.71 -15.35
CA CYS A 197 2.36 6.25 -15.28
C CYS A 197 3.63 5.56 -14.75
N VAL A 198 3.43 4.45 -14.06
CA VAL A 198 4.47 3.62 -13.45
C VAL A 198 4.40 2.21 -14.00
N ALA A 199 5.56 1.64 -14.36
CA ALA A 199 5.65 0.23 -14.72
C ALA A 199 6.78 -0.50 -13.97
N LYS A 200 6.45 -1.57 -13.27
CA LYS A 200 7.37 -2.47 -12.55
C LYS A 200 7.06 -3.93 -12.90
N VAL A 201 7.17 -4.26 -14.17
CA VAL A 201 6.92 -5.62 -14.69
C VAL A 201 8.24 -6.37 -14.75
N ASN A 202 8.35 -7.50 -14.08
CA ASN A 202 9.54 -8.35 -14.19
C ASN A 202 9.27 -9.50 -15.14
N TYR A 203 10.31 -9.92 -15.84
CA TYR A 203 10.25 -11.04 -16.77
C TYR A 203 11.16 -12.16 -16.31
N THR A 204 10.73 -13.40 -16.54
CA THR A 204 11.56 -14.59 -16.41
C THR A 204 11.45 -15.43 -17.68
N ILE A 205 12.54 -16.07 -18.08
CA ILE A 205 12.55 -17.06 -19.15
C ILE A 205 12.55 -18.44 -18.50
N ASP A 206 11.62 -19.29 -18.92
CA ASP A 206 11.56 -20.68 -18.45
C ASP A 206 12.79 -21.46 -18.89
N GLU A 207 13.53 -21.98 -17.91
CA GLU A 207 14.83 -22.62 -18.12
C GLU A 207 14.71 -23.92 -18.94
N GLU A 208 13.71 -24.75 -18.67
CA GLU A 208 13.50 -26.01 -19.39
C GLU A 208 13.19 -25.74 -20.87
N SER A 209 12.33 -24.78 -21.16
CA SER A 209 11.99 -24.38 -22.53
C SER A 209 13.18 -23.80 -23.28
N LEU A 210 14.02 -23.02 -22.59
CA LEU A 210 15.23 -22.44 -23.15
C LEU A 210 16.25 -23.53 -23.48
N ASP A 211 16.52 -24.44 -22.54
CA ASP A 211 17.48 -25.52 -22.77
C ASP A 211 17.03 -26.45 -23.90
N ALA A 212 15.73 -26.74 -23.99
CA ALA A 212 15.16 -27.47 -25.12
C ALA A 212 15.32 -26.72 -26.45
N PHE A 213 15.07 -25.40 -26.46
CA PHE A 213 15.23 -24.56 -27.66
C PHE A 213 16.69 -24.55 -28.15
N LEU A 214 17.65 -24.44 -27.24
CA LEU A 214 19.09 -24.37 -27.56
C LEU A 214 19.66 -25.71 -28.07
N GLN A 215 19.05 -26.84 -27.72
CA GLN A 215 19.46 -28.17 -28.20
C GLN A 215 18.95 -28.49 -29.62
N ASN A 216 18.14 -27.60 -30.21
CA ASN A 216 17.54 -27.82 -31.52
C ASN A 216 18.59 -27.81 -32.66
N THR A 217 18.56 -28.83 -33.51
CA THR A 217 19.49 -29.03 -34.65
C THR A 217 19.08 -28.32 -35.94
N GLU A 218 17.86 -27.79 -36.02
CA GLU A 218 17.28 -27.10 -37.17
C GLU A 218 17.61 -25.59 -37.22
N GLN A 219 18.60 -25.13 -36.45
CA GLN A 219 19.05 -23.73 -36.43
C GLN A 219 17.90 -22.72 -36.21
N ARG A 220 16.98 -23.03 -35.27
CA ARG A 220 15.84 -22.18 -34.94
C ARG A 220 16.31 -20.84 -34.37
N LYS A 221 15.46 -19.82 -34.48
CA LYS A 221 15.82 -18.42 -34.16
C LYS A 221 14.78 -17.82 -33.22
N ALA A 222 15.23 -16.97 -32.29
CA ALA A 222 14.34 -16.22 -31.40
C ALA A 222 14.57 -14.70 -31.49
N SER A 223 13.49 -13.96 -31.66
CA SER A 223 13.38 -12.51 -31.53
C SER A 223 12.46 -12.25 -30.35
N ILE A 224 12.98 -11.65 -29.28
CA ILE A 224 12.26 -11.48 -28.02
C ILE A 224 12.32 -10.00 -27.62
N VAL A 225 11.16 -9.35 -27.50
CA VAL A 225 11.02 -7.97 -27.00
C VAL A 225 10.15 -8.00 -25.75
N LEU A 226 10.68 -7.49 -24.64
CA LEU A 226 10.00 -7.41 -23.36
C LEU A 226 10.00 -5.94 -22.91
N GLY A 227 8.84 -5.29 -22.95
CA GLY A 227 8.71 -3.87 -22.66
C GLY A 227 8.02 -3.59 -21.32
N GLN A 228 8.42 -2.54 -20.63
CA GLN A 228 7.62 -1.98 -19.53
C GLN A 228 6.44 -1.21 -20.13
N PHE A 229 6.76 -0.20 -20.93
CA PHE A 229 5.85 0.55 -21.78
C PHE A 229 6.08 0.21 -23.26
N GLY A 230 5.02 -0.18 -23.96
CA GLY A 230 5.06 -0.66 -25.33
C GLY A 230 5.63 -2.08 -25.46
N TYR A 231 5.54 -2.64 -26.67
CA TYR A 231 6.18 -3.92 -27.01
C TYR A 231 6.53 -4.05 -28.50
N GLN A 232 5.96 -3.22 -29.38
CA GLN A 232 6.27 -3.25 -30.81
C GLN A 232 7.26 -2.12 -31.15
N PRO A 233 8.48 -2.46 -31.61
CA PRO A 233 9.45 -1.54 -32.19
C PRO A 233 8.88 -0.55 -33.23
N SER A 234 7.87 -0.98 -33.99
CA SER A 234 7.23 -0.20 -35.05
C SER A 234 6.07 0.69 -34.59
N ALA A 235 5.67 0.59 -33.31
CA ALA A 235 4.66 1.49 -32.76
C ALA A 235 5.18 2.93 -32.82
N SER A 236 4.40 3.84 -33.39
CA SER A 236 4.79 5.23 -33.66
C SER A 236 3.79 6.17 -33.01
N GLY A 237 4.18 7.40 -32.66
CA GLY A 237 3.24 8.43 -32.23
C GLY A 237 2.79 8.37 -30.76
N VAL A 238 3.56 7.71 -29.89
CA VAL A 238 3.31 7.74 -28.44
C VAL A 238 3.91 9.00 -27.82
N GLN A 239 3.22 9.57 -26.83
CA GLN A 239 3.65 10.74 -26.08
C GLN A 239 3.71 10.35 -24.61
N TYR A 240 4.93 10.19 -24.07
CA TYR A 240 5.15 9.93 -22.65
C TYR A 240 5.46 11.22 -21.91
N GLU A 241 4.81 11.43 -20.77
CA GLU A 241 5.03 12.56 -19.88
C GLU A 241 5.04 12.06 -18.42
N ASN A 242 6.06 12.41 -17.64
CA ASN A 242 6.14 12.10 -16.20
C ASN A 242 5.92 10.61 -15.90
N CYS A 243 6.54 9.71 -16.68
CA CYS A 243 6.41 8.26 -16.49
C CYS A 243 7.74 7.66 -16.06
N TYR A 244 7.73 6.65 -15.19
CA TYR A 244 8.96 5.92 -14.88
C TYR A 244 8.79 4.41 -14.83
N ALA A 245 9.88 3.72 -15.14
CA ALA A 245 9.96 2.27 -15.24
C ALA A 245 10.96 1.70 -14.23
N LEU A 246 10.49 0.79 -13.38
CA LEU A 246 11.26 0.09 -12.35
C LEU A 246 11.47 -1.40 -12.65
N GLY A 247 10.82 -1.96 -13.67
CA GLY A 247 10.91 -3.39 -13.95
C GLY A 247 12.33 -3.82 -14.32
N GLU A 248 12.74 -4.96 -13.81
CA GLU A 248 14.14 -5.40 -13.84
C GLU A 248 14.37 -6.57 -14.80
N CYS A 249 15.55 -6.60 -15.43
CA CYS A 249 16.10 -7.83 -16.01
C CYS A 249 16.44 -8.80 -14.88
N SER A 250 15.60 -9.82 -14.66
CA SER A 250 15.93 -10.89 -13.72
C SER A 250 17.21 -11.62 -14.14
N GLU A 251 17.87 -12.30 -13.18
CA GLU A 251 19.04 -13.15 -13.46
C GLU A 251 18.72 -14.23 -14.52
N SER A 252 17.47 -14.72 -14.55
CA SER A 252 16.95 -15.62 -15.59
C SER A 252 17.02 -15.00 -16.98
N VAL A 253 16.61 -13.74 -17.14
CA VAL A 253 16.65 -13.03 -18.44
C VAL A 253 18.08 -12.77 -18.88
N LEU A 254 18.96 -12.33 -17.97
CA LEU A 254 20.37 -12.10 -18.28
C LEU A 254 21.08 -13.41 -18.69
N THR A 255 20.78 -14.50 -17.99
CA THR A 255 21.30 -15.83 -18.31
C THR A 255 20.80 -16.30 -19.67
N ALA A 256 19.50 -16.13 -19.95
CA ALA A 256 18.91 -16.48 -21.23
C ALA A 256 19.52 -15.68 -22.40
N ALA A 257 19.71 -14.37 -22.21
CA ALA A 257 20.39 -13.50 -23.17
C ALA A 257 21.78 -14.04 -23.51
N LYS A 258 22.60 -14.39 -22.51
CA LYS A 258 23.94 -14.95 -22.72
C LYS A 258 23.89 -16.28 -23.48
N LYS A 259 23.04 -17.23 -23.03
CA LYS A 259 22.90 -18.54 -23.69
C LYS A 259 22.46 -18.40 -25.16
N LEU A 260 21.51 -17.50 -25.44
CA LEU A 260 21.05 -17.21 -26.81
C LEU A 260 22.15 -16.57 -27.66
N SER A 261 22.94 -15.65 -27.12
CA SER A 261 24.09 -15.07 -27.80
C SER A 261 25.11 -16.13 -28.22
N ASP A 262 25.48 -17.01 -27.29
CA ASP A 262 26.41 -18.11 -27.56
C ASP A 262 25.86 -19.08 -28.62
N TYR A 263 24.55 -19.33 -28.61
CA TYR A 263 23.88 -20.13 -29.63
C TYR A 263 23.90 -19.46 -31.01
N TYR A 264 23.57 -18.16 -31.11
CA TYR A 264 23.57 -17.42 -32.37
C TYR A 264 24.96 -17.30 -33.01
N SER A 265 26.02 -17.24 -32.21
CA SER A 265 27.40 -17.22 -32.71
C SER A 265 27.81 -18.46 -33.51
N LYS A 266 27.07 -19.57 -33.34
CA LYS A 266 27.33 -20.86 -33.97
C LYS A 266 26.47 -21.12 -35.21
N LEU A 267 25.49 -20.26 -35.48
CA LEU A 267 24.59 -20.42 -36.64
C LEU A 267 25.31 -20.00 -37.93
N GLU A 268 24.99 -20.67 -39.04
CA GLU A 268 25.58 -20.39 -40.35
C GLU A 268 25.17 -19.01 -40.88
N GLU A 269 23.97 -18.55 -40.55
CA GLU A 269 23.46 -17.20 -40.85
C GLU A 269 22.98 -16.49 -39.58
N ASN A 270 23.80 -15.55 -39.10
CA ASN A 270 23.44 -14.65 -38.00
C ASN A 270 22.80 -13.36 -38.54
N SER A 271 21.48 -13.28 -38.48
CA SER A 271 20.69 -12.11 -38.91
C SER A 271 20.47 -11.12 -37.78
N SER A 272 20.35 -9.83 -38.08
CA SER A 272 20.04 -8.77 -37.11
C SER A 272 18.69 -8.91 -36.40
N SER A 273 17.85 -9.87 -36.82
CA SER A 273 16.60 -10.24 -36.13
C SER A 273 16.79 -11.20 -34.96
N ASN A 274 17.99 -11.71 -34.71
CA ASN A 274 18.28 -12.64 -33.61
C ASN A 274 18.63 -11.86 -32.34
N TYR A 275 17.67 -11.61 -31.47
CA TYR A 275 17.91 -10.83 -30.26
C TYR A 275 16.89 -11.10 -29.15
N MET A 276 17.31 -10.77 -27.94
CA MET A 276 16.46 -10.53 -26.79
C MET A 276 16.69 -9.09 -26.34
N LEU A 277 15.62 -8.35 -26.12
CA LEU A 277 15.61 -6.96 -25.65
C LEU A 277 14.64 -6.85 -24.48
N VAL A 278 15.12 -6.29 -23.37
CA VAL A 278 14.25 -5.74 -22.31
C VAL A 278 14.35 -4.23 -22.37
N ALA A 279 13.23 -3.52 -22.48
CA ALA A 279 13.23 -2.06 -22.65
C ALA A 279 12.22 -1.36 -21.75
N ALA A 280 12.58 -0.19 -21.23
CA ALA A 280 11.67 0.62 -20.43
C ALA A 280 10.56 1.23 -21.30
N PHE A 281 10.94 1.84 -22.43
CA PHE A 281 10.01 2.52 -23.32
C PHE A 281 10.25 2.08 -24.77
N VAL A 282 9.43 1.16 -25.25
CA VAL A 282 9.43 0.67 -26.63
C VAL A 282 8.59 1.58 -27.51
N GLY A 283 9.14 2.02 -28.63
CA GLY A 283 8.46 2.87 -29.60
C GLY A 283 9.41 3.56 -30.59
N GLY A 284 8.89 3.87 -31.77
CA GLY A 284 9.64 4.52 -32.85
C GLY A 284 10.06 5.93 -32.46
N ARG A 285 11.35 6.11 -32.16
CA ARG A 285 11.97 7.36 -31.68
C ARG A 285 11.75 8.56 -32.59
N SER A 286 11.64 8.34 -33.90
CA SER A 286 11.42 9.42 -34.88
C SER A 286 10.01 9.99 -34.90
N THR A 287 9.06 9.36 -34.21
CA THR A 287 7.63 9.70 -34.27
C THR A 287 6.98 9.87 -32.90
N SER A 288 7.73 9.60 -31.84
CA SER A 288 7.23 9.51 -30.47
C SER A 288 7.99 10.51 -29.60
N THR A 289 7.36 11.02 -28.56
CA THR A 289 7.96 11.99 -27.63
C THR A 289 8.02 11.41 -26.22
N GLN A 290 9.01 11.87 -25.47
CA GLN A 290 9.19 11.50 -24.09
C GLN A 290 9.70 12.72 -23.33
N GLU A 291 8.98 13.09 -22.28
CA GLU A 291 9.23 14.27 -21.44
C GLU A 291 9.22 13.83 -19.98
N ASP A 292 10.29 14.15 -19.25
CA ASP A 292 10.39 13.88 -17.82
C ASP A 292 10.12 12.42 -17.42
N CYS A 293 10.58 11.49 -18.27
CA CYS A 293 10.47 10.07 -17.99
C CYS A 293 11.80 9.48 -17.55
N PHE A 294 11.74 8.48 -16.67
CA PHE A 294 12.93 7.88 -16.09
C PHE A 294 12.89 6.36 -16.06
N TYR A 295 14.06 5.73 -16.04
CA TYR A 295 14.18 4.29 -15.85
C TYR A 295 15.43 3.92 -15.07
N VAL A 296 15.40 2.75 -14.44
CA VAL A 296 16.53 2.26 -13.63
C VAL A 296 17.71 1.92 -14.52
N LYS A 297 18.84 2.56 -14.21
CA LYS A 297 20.15 2.34 -14.83
C LYS A 297 20.55 0.87 -14.78
N ASP A 298 21.12 0.38 -15.89
CA ASP A 298 21.62 -0.98 -16.06
C ASP A 298 20.57 -2.11 -15.88
N LYS A 299 19.30 -1.78 -15.62
CA LYS A 299 18.20 -2.74 -15.45
C LYS A 299 17.16 -2.68 -16.57
N ALA A 300 17.23 -1.68 -17.44
CA ALA A 300 16.41 -1.54 -18.63
C ALA A 300 17.29 -1.35 -19.88
N ASN A 301 16.70 -1.51 -21.05
CA ASN A 301 17.36 -1.39 -22.35
C ASN A 301 18.55 -2.36 -22.54
N VAL A 302 18.46 -3.55 -21.93
CA VAL A 302 19.46 -4.62 -22.04
C VAL A 302 19.19 -5.46 -23.29
N ALA A 303 20.24 -5.75 -24.05
CA ALA A 303 20.18 -6.61 -25.23
C ALA A 303 21.22 -7.73 -25.18
N CYS A 304 20.89 -8.90 -25.72
CA CYS A 304 21.77 -10.07 -25.68
C CYS A 304 22.96 -10.03 -26.67
N ASN A 305 23.00 -9.06 -27.58
CA ASN A 305 24.09 -8.88 -28.54
C ASN A 305 24.32 -7.38 -28.73
N GLU A 306 25.53 -6.88 -28.44
CA GLU A 306 25.88 -5.46 -28.53
C GLU A 306 25.75 -4.91 -29.96
N GLU A 307 26.09 -5.69 -30.99
CA GLU A 307 25.96 -5.26 -32.39
C GLU A 307 24.49 -5.08 -32.78
N VAL A 308 23.61 -5.97 -32.28
CA VAL A 308 22.17 -5.86 -32.50
C VAL A 308 21.56 -4.75 -31.63
N ALA A 309 22.07 -4.54 -30.42
CA ALA A 309 21.66 -3.46 -29.51
C ALA A 309 21.79 -2.09 -30.19
N VAL A 310 22.89 -1.85 -30.92
CA VAL A 310 23.13 -0.61 -31.65
C VAL A 310 22.04 -0.35 -32.69
N GLY A 311 21.64 -1.38 -33.45
CA GLY A 311 20.53 -1.27 -34.41
C GLY A 311 19.17 -1.05 -33.73
N LEU A 312 18.97 -1.68 -32.57
CA LEU A 312 17.72 -1.58 -31.83
C LEU A 312 17.50 -0.24 -31.13
N LYS A 313 18.56 0.55 -30.85
CA LYS A 313 18.45 1.93 -30.30
C LYS A 313 17.60 2.88 -31.17
N THR A 314 17.27 2.50 -32.40
CA THR A 314 16.35 3.26 -33.28
C THR A 314 14.87 2.98 -32.98
N PHE A 315 14.56 1.89 -32.26
CA PHE A 315 13.23 1.37 -32.00
C PHE A 315 12.75 1.51 -30.55
N PHE A 316 13.56 2.10 -29.68
CA PHE A 316 13.22 2.40 -28.30
C PHE A 316 13.90 3.68 -27.83
N PHE A 317 13.43 4.22 -26.70
CA PHE A 317 14.03 5.39 -26.10
C PHE A 317 15.21 4.98 -25.22
N ALA A 318 16.40 5.45 -25.59
CA ALA A 318 17.66 5.19 -24.91
C ALA A 318 18.40 6.51 -24.65
N ASP A 319 17.69 7.51 -24.14
CA ASP A 319 18.26 8.80 -23.77
C ASP A 319 18.95 8.67 -22.41
N GLU A 320 20.26 8.89 -22.37
CA GLU A 320 21.07 8.80 -21.15
C GLU A 320 20.59 9.80 -20.07
N SER A 321 19.95 10.90 -20.45
CA SER A 321 19.37 11.84 -19.48
C SER A 321 18.18 11.28 -18.70
N MET A 322 17.55 10.22 -19.21
CA MET A 322 16.40 9.54 -18.60
C MET A 322 16.81 8.34 -17.74
N GLU A 323 18.05 7.88 -17.92
CA GLU A 323 18.62 6.85 -17.07
C GLU A 323 18.95 7.41 -15.69
N LYS A 324 18.57 6.68 -14.63
CA LYS A 324 18.79 7.09 -13.23
C LYS A 324 19.18 5.90 -12.36
N THR A 325 20.07 6.09 -11.42
CA THR A 325 20.33 5.07 -10.38
C THR A 325 19.12 4.92 -9.46
N ILE A 326 19.12 3.87 -8.64
CA ILE A 326 18.07 3.66 -7.63
C ILE A 326 18.04 4.83 -6.65
N GLU A 327 19.21 5.33 -6.23
CA GLU A 327 19.34 6.45 -5.30
C GLU A 327 18.81 7.74 -5.91
N GLU A 328 19.09 8.01 -7.20
CA GLU A 328 18.54 9.16 -7.91
C GLU A 328 17.02 9.07 -8.02
N LEU A 329 16.45 7.91 -8.31
CA LEU A 329 15.00 7.71 -8.39
C LEU A 329 14.28 7.76 -7.03
N LYS A 330 15.01 7.76 -5.92
CA LYS A 330 14.47 7.99 -4.57
C LYS A 330 14.74 9.42 -4.07
N ASN A 331 15.42 10.23 -4.88
CA ASN A 331 15.69 11.63 -4.56
C ASN A 331 14.65 12.53 -5.22
N GLN A 332 14.02 13.39 -4.43
CA GLN A 332 13.02 14.36 -4.89
C GLN A 332 13.55 15.32 -5.95
N ASP A 333 14.83 15.69 -5.89
CA ASP A 333 15.45 16.62 -6.85
C ASP A 333 15.45 16.07 -8.28
N THR A 334 15.36 14.74 -8.46
CA THR A 334 15.23 14.09 -9.77
C THR A 334 13.89 14.38 -10.43
N PHE A 335 12.84 14.65 -9.64
CA PHE A 335 11.46 14.80 -10.09
C PHE A 335 10.96 16.25 -10.01
N ILE A 336 11.84 17.22 -10.27
CA ILE A 336 11.52 18.65 -10.13
C ILE A 336 10.37 19.11 -11.05
N SER A 337 10.16 18.41 -12.17
CA SER A 337 9.07 18.63 -13.13
C SER A 337 7.76 17.94 -12.75
N TYR A 338 7.78 17.03 -11.76
CA TYR A 338 6.59 16.32 -11.33
C TYR A 338 5.79 17.22 -10.39
N ASP A 339 4.47 17.18 -10.55
CA ASP A 339 3.56 17.81 -9.60
C ASP A 339 3.47 16.96 -8.33
N LEU A 340 4.33 17.27 -7.35
CA LEU A 340 4.37 16.63 -6.04
C LEU A 340 3.26 17.13 -5.08
N VAL A 341 2.43 18.08 -5.53
CA VAL A 341 1.35 18.66 -4.73
C VAL A 341 0.05 17.91 -4.97
N ASP A 342 -0.39 17.76 -6.22
CA ASP A 342 -1.71 17.18 -6.49
C ASP A 342 -1.64 15.76 -7.09
N THR A 343 -0.59 15.47 -7.85
CA THR A 343 -0.49 14.21 -8.62
C THR A 343 0.34 13.15 -7.92
N TRP A 344 1.56 13.52 -7.54
CA TRP A 344 2.60 12.63 -7.03
C TRP A 344 2.88 12.90 -5.55
N GLY A 345 3.33 11.89 -4.83
CA GLY A 345 3.91 12.02 -3.49
C GLY A 345 5.25 11.32 -3.42
N MET A 346 6.07 11.68 -2.43
CA MET A 346 7.34 11.00 -2.12
C MET A 346 7.48 10.87 -0.61
N SER A 347 7.88 9.70 -0.15
CA SER A 347 8.16 9.40 1.25
C SER A 347 9.09 8.20 1.30
N GLU A 348 10.14 8.24 2.11
CA GLU A 348 11.04 7.09 2.31
C GLU A 348 10.30 5.84 2.81
N TYR A 349 9.10 6.01 3.38
CA TYR A 349 8.27 4.95 3.94
C TYR A 349 7.14 4.48 3.03
N ILE A 350 6.90 5.11 1.87
CA ILE A 350 5.82 4.72 0.93
C ILE A 350 6.45 4.34 -0.39
N ASN A 351 5.97 3.26 -1.01
CA ASN A 351 6.45 2.79 -2.32
C ASN A 351 7.99 2.69 -2.38
N ASP A 352 8.60 2.15 -1.31
CA ASP A 352 10.05 2.00 -1.16
C ASP A 352 10.88 3.29 -1.34
N GLY A 353 10.30 4.48 -1.13
CA GLY A 353 10.98 5.76 -1.34
C GLY A 353 10.90 6.31 -2.77
N TYR A 354 10.34 5.54 -3.72
CA TYR A 354 10.06 6.05 -5.05
C TYR A 354 8.84 6.98 -5.04
N PRO A 355 8.67 7.86 -6.05
CA PRO A 355 7.43 8.60 -6.22
C PRO A 355 6.21 7.67 -6.28
N TYR A 356 5.09 8.05 -5.67
CA TYR A 356 3.84 7.30 -5.76
C TYR A 356 2.73 8.21 -6.28
N LEU A 357 1.77 7.62 -6.99
CA LEU A 357 0.60 8.35 -7.46
C LEU A 357 -0.37 8.52 -6.30
N LYS A 358 -0.72 9.77 -5.95
CA LYS A 358 -1.68 10.04 -4.87
C LYS A 358 -3.06 9.47 -5.17
N ALA A 359 -3.43 9.44 -6.45
CA ALA A 359 -4.68 8.84 -6.89
C ALA A 359 -4.79 7.32 -6.63
N LEU A 360 -3.68 6.64 -6.33
CA LEU A 360 -3.63 5.19 -6.10
C LEU A 360 -3.28 4.82 -4.65
N VAL A 361 -3.12 5.80 -3.76
CA VAL A 361 -2.75 5.56 -2.36
C VAL A 361 -3.80 6.18 -1.46
N ASN A 362 -4.24 5.43 -0.46
CA ASN A 362 -5.21 5.90 0.52
C ASN A 362 -4.67 7.14 1.27
N GLU A 363 -5.42 8.24 1.26
CA GLU A 363 -5.02 9.48 1.93
C GLU A 363 -4.85 9.29 3.45
N ASP A 364 -5.67 8.46 4.09
CA ASP A 364 -5.55 8.15 5.51
C ASP A 364 -4.24 7.42 5.82
N LEU A 365 -3.80 6.53 4.93
CA LEU A 365 -2.50 5.84 5.03
C LEU A 365 -1.36 6.87 4.97
N VAL A 366 -1.40 7.80 4.02
CA VAL A 366 -0.40 8.87 3.89
C VAL A 366 -0.35 9.72 5.16
N ASN A 367 -1.50 10.07 5.73
CA ASN A 367 -1.59 10.85 6.96
C ASN A 367 -1.01 10.12 8.17
N ILE A 368 -1.26 8.80 8.30
CA ILE A 368 -0.68 7.95 9.35
C ILE A 368 0.85 7.92 9.20
N VAL A 369 1.36 7.64 7.99
CA VAL A 369 2.80 7.59 7.73
C VAL A 369 3.48 8.92 8.05
N ASN A 370 2.93 10.03 7.58
CA ASN A 370 3.47 11.37 7.86
C ASN A 370 3.43 11.69 9.35
N GLY A 371 2.37 11.30 10.06
CA GLY A 371 2.26 11.45 11.51
C GLY A 371 3.34 10.68 12.26
N ILE A 372 3.62 9.44 11.87
CA ILE A 372 4.69 8.61 12.46
C ILE A 372 6.07 9.20 12.11
N ALA A 373 6.29 9.57 10.86
CA ALA A 373 7.56 10.17 10.41
C ALA A 373 7.89 11.45 11.20
N ALA A 374 6.89 12.28 11.48
CA ALA A 374 7.02 13.52 12.25
C ALA A 374 7.21 13.34 13.76
N LEU A 375 7.09 12.13 14.30
CA LEU A 375 7.33 11.90 15.73
C LEU A 375 8.78 12.25 16.10
N PRO A 376 9.00 12.96 17.23
CA PRO A 376 10.34 13.18 17.77
C PRO A 376 11.08 11.87 18.01
N ASP A 377 12.41 11.95 17.99
CA ASP A 377 13.26 10.86 18.47
C ASP A 377 12.87 10.46 19.89
N ALA A 378 13.06 9.19 20.23
CA ALA A 378 12.60 8.63 21.50
C ALA A 378 13.12 9.42 22.72
N ASP A 379 14.37 9.87 22.70
CA ASP A 379 15.00 10.65 23.77
C ASP A 379 14.42 12.08 23.93
N LYS A 380 13.67 12.57 22.94
CA LYS A 380 13.03 13.89 22.93
C LYS A 380 11.53 13.86 23.23
N LEU A 381 10.94 12.66 23.33
CA LEU A 381 9.51 12.51 23.62
C LEU A 381 9.16 13.01 25.02
N THR A 382 7.95 13.53 25.14
CA THR A 382 7.37 14.02 26.40
C THR A 382 5.97 13.47 26.62
N LEU A 383 5.42 13.68 27.81
CA LEU A 383 4.02 13.32 28.10
C LEU A 383 2.99 14.08 27.26
N LYS A 384 3.36 15.19 26.62
CA LYS A 384 2.46 15.91 25.69
C LYS A 384 2.22 15.12 24.40
N ASP A 385 3.17 14.27 24.02
CA ASP A 385 3.13 13.49 22.78
C ASP A 385 2.32 12.19 22.95
N LYS A 386 1.93 11.87 24.18
CA LYS A 386 1.26 10.60 24.54
C LYS A 386 0.01 10.32 23.71
N GLU A 387 -0.84 11.33 23.59
CA GLU A 387 -2.10 11.19 22.87
C GLU A 387 -1.86 10.91 21.39
N THR A 388 -0.96 11.67 20.75
CA THR A 388 -0.54 11.49 19.37
C THR A 388 0.03 10.10 19.13
N VAL A 389 1.00 9.66 19.94
CA VAL A 389 1.63 8.32 19.81
C VAL A 389 0.59 7.21 19.97
N THR A 390 -0.32 7.34 20.94
CA THR A 390 -1.37 6.33 21.17
C THR A 390 -2.35 6.26 20.02
N ASN A 391 -2.77 7.41 19.48
CA ASN A 391 -3.70 7.48 18.35
C ASN A 391 -3.06 6.94 17.07
N LEU A 392 -1.80 7.31 16.79
CA LEU A 392 -1.06 6.78 15.65
C LEU A 392 -0.86 5.26 15.75
N LYS A 393 -0.50 4.72 16.93
CA LYS A 393 -0.38 3.26 17.12
C LYS A 393 -1.69 2.54 16.84
N LYS A 394 -2.79 3.08 17.35
CA LYS A 394 -4.12 2.51 17.10
C LYS A 394 -4.49 2.53 15.61
N ALA A 395 -4.22 3.63 14.91
CA ALA A 395 -4.49 3.75 13.48
C ALA A 395 -3.60 2.82 12.65
N PHE A 396 -2.31 2.77 12.98
CA PHE A 396 -1.33 1.89 12.33
C PHE A 396 -1.67 0.40 12.51
N ASP A 397 -2.11 0.00 13.71
CA ASP A 397 -2.55 -1.36 13.99
C ASP A 397 -3.84 -1.76 13.26
N ALA A 398 -4.62 -0.77 12.80
CA ALA A 398 -5.85 -0.98 12.06
C ALA A 398 -5.65 -1.07 10.54
N LEU A 399 -4.42 -0.89 10.04
CA LEU A 399 -4.11 -0.99 8.61
C LEU A 399 -4.39 -2.39 8.07
N SER A 400 -4.91 -2.45 6.84
CA SER A 400 -5.11 -3.70 6.12
C SER A 400 -3.78 -4.32 5.67
N GLU A 401 -3.78 -5.58 5.24
CA GLU A 401 -2.56 -6.20 4.71
C GLU A 401 -2.10 -5.55 3.39
N ASP A 402 -3.04 -5.06 2.58
CA ASP A 402 -2.71 -4.31 1.36
C ASP A 402 -2.06 -2.96 1.71
N ASP A 403 -2.62 -2.21 2.68
CA ASP A 403 -2.01 -0.95 3.13
C ASP A 403 -0.57 -1.16 3.67
N LYS A 404 -0.33 -2.27 4.37
CA LYS A 404 0.99 -2.62 4.90
C LYS A 404 1.98 -2.96 3.80
N ALA A 405 1.52 -3.54 2.68
CA ALA A 405 2.36 -3.88 1.55
C ALA A 405 2.87 -2.64 0.78
N ASP A 406 2.15 -1.51 0.88
CA ASP A 406 2.53 -0.24 0.23
C ASP A 406 3.50 0.62 1.04
N ILE A 407 3.81 0.23 2.27
CA ILE A 407 4.67 1.00 3.19
C ILE A 407 5.85 0.19 3.72
N SER A 408 6.87 0.90 4.22
CA SER A 408 7.95 0.32 5.02
C SER A 408 7.46 -0.03 6.43
N TYR A 409 6.59 -1.05 6.52
CA TYR A 409 5.86 -1.40 7.72
C TYR A 409 6.78 -1.65 8.92
N ASP A 410 7.83 -2.46 8.75
CA ASP A 410 8.72 -2.84 9.84
C ASP A 410 9.43 -1.63 10.45
N LEU A 411 9.92 -0.71 9.61
CA LEU A 411 10.62 0.51 10.05
C LEU A 411 9.68 1.45 10.81
N LEU A 412 8.46 1.64 10.30
CA LEU A 412 7.43 2.45 10.98
C LEU A 412 6.97 1.82 12.29
N ASN A 413 6.79 0.50 12.30
CA ASN A 413 6.38 -0.27 13.48
C ASN A 413 7.45 -0.20 14.58
N GLU A 414 8.74 -0.30 14.22
CA GLU A 414 9.85 -0.13 15.16
C GLU A 414 9.83 1.28 15.77
N LYS A 415 9.78 2.32 14.93
CA LYS A 415 9.74 3.72 15.38
C LYS A 415 8.58 3.97 16.34
N LEU A 416 7.39 3.48 15.99
CA LEU A 416 6.18 3.69 16.76
C LEU A 416 6.16 2.88 18.07
N THR A 417 6.72 1.67 18.06
CA THR A 417 6.88 0.84 19.27
C THR A 417 7.83 1.51 20.26
N ASN A 418 8.99 1.97 19.80
CA ASN A 418 9.96 2.70 20.62
C ASN A 418 9.35 3.98 21.23
N ALA A 419 8.58 4.72 20.43
CA ALA A 419 7.87 5.91 20.90
C ALA A 419 6.84 5.57 21.99
N LYS A 420 6.07 4.48 21.81
CA LYS A 420 5.05 4.05 22.77
C LYS A 420 5.66 3.61 24.09
N GLU A 421 6.72 2.80 24.06
CA GLU A 421 7.42 2.33 25.26
C GLU A 421 8.02 3.50 26.05
N THR A 422 8.56 4.49 25.35
CA THR A 422 9.13 5.68 25.98
C THR A 422 8.06 6.49 26.71
N VAL A 423 6.94 6.77 26.04
CA VAL A 423 5.82 7.50 26.64
C VAL A 423 5.23 6.76 27.84
N ASP A 424 5.08 5.44 27.78
CA ASP A 424 4.58 4.63 28.90
C ASP A 424 5.53 4.67 30.09
N THR A 425 6.84 4.71 29.82
CA THR A 425 7.87 4.85 30.84
C THR A 425 7.80 6.23 31.49
N LEU A 426 7.68 7.30 30.70
CA LEU A 426 7.51 8.67 31.21
C LEU A 426 6.25 8.79 32.07
N GLU A 427 5.16 8.12 31.68
CA GLU A 427 3.91 8.14 32.46
C GLU A 427 4.08 7.46 33.81
N LYS A 428 4.69 6.26 33.84
CA LYS A 428 5.00 5.56 35.09
C LYS A 428 5.90 6.40 35.99
N GLN A 429 6.93 7.03 35.44
CA GLN A 429 7.82 7.91 36.19
C GLN A 429 7.08 9.11 36.78
N GLU A 430 6.15 9.70 36.04
CA GLU A 430 5.33 10.83 36.50
C GLU A 430 4.35 10.42 37.61
N GLU A 431 3.72 9.25 37.48
CA GLU A 431 2.88 8.69 38.53
C GLU A 431 3.66 8.41 39.81
N GLU A 432 4.86 7.84 39.70
CA GLU A 432 5.74 7.61 40.85
C GLU A 432 6.22 8.93 41.48
N ARG A 433 6.53 9.95 40.68
CA ARG A 433 6.90 11.28 41.16
C ARG A 433 5.76 11.90 41.97
N LYS A 434 4.53 11.88 41.43
CA LYS A 434 3.34 12.38 42.13
C LYS A 434 3.08 11.65 43.45
N LYS A 435 3.25 10.32 43.49
CA LYS A 435 3.14 9.53 44.73
C LYS A 435 4.17 9.95 45.78
N LYS A 436 5.44 10.10 45.38
CA LYS A 436 6.52 10.56 46.29
C LYS A 436 6.25 11.96 46.83
N GLU A 437 5.80 12.89 45.98
CA GLU A 437 5.43 14.24 46.41
C GLU A 437 4.26 14.25 47.41
N GLU A 438 3.27 13.38 47.22
CA GLU A 438 2.13 13.26 48.12
C GLU A 438 2.54 12.67 49.48
N GLU A 439 3.40 11.64 49.49
CA GLU A 439 3.98 11.09 50.71
C GLU A 439 4.83 12.11 51.47
N GLU A 440 5.61 12.92 50.76
CA GLU A 440 6.43 13.96 51.37
C GLU A 440 5.56 15.07 51.97
N LYS A 441 4.50 15.51 51.28
CA LYS A 441 3.50 16.45 51.82
C LYS A 441 2.83 15.91 53.08
N LYS A 442 2.48 14.62 53.11
CA LYS A 442 1.92 13.96 54.30
C LYS A 442 2.90 13.97 55.47
N LYS A 443 4.16 13.63 55.25
CA LYS A 443 5.22 13.69 56.28
C LYS A 443 5.42 15.11 56.82
N GLN A 444 5.48 16.11 55.94
CA GLN A 444 5.63 17.51 56.34
C GLN A 444 4.42 18.00 57.16
N GLU A 445 3.20 17.60 56.79
CA GLU A 445 2.00 17.96 57.54
C GLU A 445 1.94 17.28 58.93
N GLU A 446 2.34 16.01 59.03
CA GLU A 446 2.47 15.33 60.32
C GLU A 446 3.51 15.99 61.22
N GLU A 447 4.67 16.38 60.66
CA GLU A 447 5.71 17.08 61.41
C GLU A 447 5.24 18.47 61.86
N ARG A 448 4.48 19.19 61.01
CA ARG A 448 3.86 20.48 61.35
C ARG A 448 2.88 20.33 62.52
N LYS A 449 2.01 19.32 62.49
CA LYS A 449 1.07 19.01 63.58
C LYS A 449 1.80 18.69 64.89
N LYS A 450 2.85 17.88 64.84
CA LYS A 450 3.69 17.58 66.02
C LYS A 450 4.33 18.83 66.61
N LYS A 451 4.91 19.71 65.78
CA LYS A 451 5.49 20.99 66.22
C LYS A 451 4.43 21.92 66.82
N GLU A 452 3.22 21.94 66.26
CA GLU A 452 2.11 22.74 66.79
C GLU A 452 1.63 22.21 68.15
N GLU A 453 1.48 20.90 68.31
CA GLU A 453 1.17 20.27 69.59
C GLU A 453 2.25 20.54 70.64
N GLU A 454 3.52 20.43 70.25
CA GLU A 454 4.64 20.74 71.15
C GLU A 454 4.63 22.22 71.57
N ARG A 455 4.31 23.14 70.63
CA ARG A 455 4.14 24.56 70.94
C ARG A 455 2.98 24.80 71.90
N LYS A 456 1.80 24.19 71.65
CA LYS A 456 0.63 24.25 72.54
C LYS A 456 0.96 23.71 73.93
N ARG A 457 1.71 22.60 74.02
CA ARG A 457 2.18 22.00 75.28
C ARG A 457 3.17 22.90 76.02
N LYS A 458 4.14 23.49 75.33
CA LYS A 458 5.07 24.50 75.89
C LYS A 458 4.33 25.74 76.39
N GLU A 459 3.29 26.19 75.69
CA GLU A 459 2.48 27.35 76.10
C GLU A 459 1.59 27.04 77.31
N ALA A 460 0.98 25.85 77.35
CA ALA A 460 0.16 25.38 78.47
C ALA A 460 0.97 25.19 79.77
N THR A 461 2.27 24.89 79.66
CA THR A 461 3.17 24.66 80.82
C THR A 461 3.97 25.90 81.23
N LYS A 462 3.71 27.07 80.62
CA LYS A 462 4.41 28.32 80.92
C LYS A 462 4.06 28.84 82.32
N LYS A 463 5.10 29.25 83.08
CA LYS A 463 4.94 29.86 84.42
C LYS A 463 3.95 31.04 84.36
N GLY A 464 2.98 31.04 85.28
CA GLY A 464 1.91 32.04 85.38
C GLY A 464 0.58 31.65 84.71
N LYS A 465 0.52 30.60 83.89
CA LYS A 465 -0.76 30.11 83.32
C LYS A 465 -1.67 29.53 84.41
N LYS A 466 -2.97 29.76 84.25
CA LYS A 466 -4.04 29.34 85.16
C LYS A 466 -4.96 28.33 84.49
N PHE A 467 -5.39 27.30 85.20
CA PHE A 467 -6.36 26.32 84.72
C PHE A 467 -7.26 25.83 85.86
N SER A 468 -8.38 25.19 85.53
CA SER A 468 -9.32 24.65 86.52
C SER A 468 -9.50 23.14 86.34
N LEU A 469 -9.46 22.38 87.44
CA LEU A 469 -9.68 20.93 87.44
C LEU A 469 -10.53 20.56 88.65
N LYS A 470 -11.62 19.80 88.44
CA LYS A 470 -12.54 19.35 89.51
C LYS A 470 -13.00 20.48 90.46
N GLY A 471 -13.26 21.68 89.92
CA GLY A 471 -13.77 22.83 90.68
C GLY A 471 -12.71 23.70 91.38
N TYR A 472 -11.42 23.37 91.28
CA TYR A 472 -10.33 24.15 91.87
C TYR A 472 -9.55 24.92 90.79
N LYS A 473 -9.05 26.12 91.12
CA LYS A 473 -8.18 26.94 90.26
C LYS A 473 -6.72 26.74 90.61
N TYR A 474 -5.88 26.54 89.60
CA TYR A 474 -4.45 26.25 89.72
C TYR A 474 -3.61 27.27 88.96
N THR A 475 -2.39 27.56 89.42
CA THR A 475 -1.42 28.44 88.73
C THR A 475 -0.05 27.75 88.67
N ILE A 476 0.61 27.77 87.51
CA ILE A 476 1.94 27.18 87.34
C ILE A 476 3.01 28.15 87.89
N THR A 477 3.84 27.72 88.82
CA THR A 477 4.83 28.58 89.52
C THR A 477 6.29 28.34 89.11
N THR A 478 6.58 27.21 88.47
CA THR A 478 7.89 26.87 87.88
C THR A 478 7.67 26.19 86.52
N ALA A 479 8.44 26.59 85.50
CA ALA A 479 8.41 25.97 84.19
C ALA A 479 9.40 24.80 84.18
N SER A 480 8.91 23.55 84.15
CA SER A 480 9.75 22.34 84.02
C SER A 480 9.08 21.35 83.08
N GLN A 481 9.82 20.86 82.09
CA GLN A 481 9.34 19.90 81.10
C GLN A 481 9.45 18.44 81.55
N LYS A 482 10.29 18.12 82.56
CA LYS A 482 10.50 16.76 83.03
C LYS A 482 9.77 16.42 84.33
N ASN A 483 9.24 17.42 85.05
CA ASN A 483 8.38 17.24 86.23
C ASN A 483 7.84 18.62 86.67
N PRO A 484 6.66 19.06 86.20
CA PRO A 484 6.12 20.36 86.59
C PRO A 484 5.61 20.31 88.03
N THR A 485 6.25 21.05 88.93
CA THR A 485 5.76 21.23 90.30
C THR A 485 4.66 22.31 90.28
N VAL A 486 3.39 21.91 90.42
CA VAL A 486 2.27 22.85 90.49
C VAL A 486 2.10 23.34 91.93
N THR A 487 2.16 24.65 92.17
CA THR A 487 1.79 25.21 93.49
C THR A 487 0.32 25.57 93.51
N ILE A 488 -0.42 24.98 94.43
CA ILE A 488 -1.87 25.17 94.60
C ILE A 488 -2.13 26.56 95.20
N THR A 489 -2.89 27.40 94.51
CA THR A 489 -3.49 28.61 95.09
C THR A 489 -5.00 28.42 95.16
N GLY A 490 -5.44 27.61 96.13
CA GLY A 490 -6.85 27.48 96.46
C GLY A 490 -7.32 28.71 97.24
N TYR A 491 -8.12 29.57 96.62
CA TYR A 491 -8.78 30.68 97.33
C TYR A 491 -10.02 30.16 98.07
N LYS A 492 -9.78 29.36 99.11
CA LYS A 492 -10.49 29.27 100.40
C LYS A 492 -9.98 28.04 101.17
N ASN A 493 -9.41 28.30 102.35
CA ASN A 493 -8.84 27.38 103.36
C ASN A 493 -7.40 26.86 103.20
N LYS A 494 -6.45 27.75 103.53
CA LYS A 494 -5.31 27.64 104.48
C LYS A 494 -4.50 26.34 104.73
N ASN A 495 -4.65 25.22 104.01
CA ASN A 495 -3.73 24.09 104.16
C ASN A 495 -3.13 23.65 102.81
N LEU A 496 -1.89 24.06 102.57
CA LEU A 496 -1.08 23.69 101.40
C LEU A 496 -0.54 22.25 101.58
N LYS A 497 -1.02 21.29 100.78
CA LYS A 497 -0.33 20.00 100.59
C LYS A 497 0.43 20.02 99.27
N LYS A 498 1.73 19.69 99.32
CA LYS A 498 2.49 19.30 98.12
C LYS A 498 1.96 17.93 97.68
N ILE A 499 1.49 17.84 96.44
CA ILE A 499 1.09 16.58 95.83
C ILE A 499 2.03 16.36 94.66
N SER A 500 2.74 15.23 94.66
CA SER A 500 3.54 14.80 93.50
C SER A 500 2.61 14.12 92.52
N VAL A 501 2.67 14.50 91.25
CA VAL A 501 1.93 13.82 90.18
C VAL A 501 2.76 12.59 89.78
N PRO A 502 2.20 11.37 89.82
CA PRO A 502 2.94 10.18 89.41
C PRO A 502 3.14 10.14 87.89
N GLU A 503 4.25 9.53 87.48
CA GLU A 503 4.66 9.37 86.08
C GLU A 503 3.66 8.50 85.31
N THR A 504 3.32 8.95 84.09
CA THR A 504 2.74 8.12 83.03
C THR A 504 3.61 8.25 81.80
#